data_AF-A0A7G2INK7-F1
#
_entry.id   AF-A0A7G2INK7-F1
#
_cell.length_a   1.000
_cell.length_b   1.000
_cell.length_c   1.000
_cell.angle_alpha   90.00
_cell.angle_beta   90.00
_cell.angle_gamma   90.00
#
_symmetry.space_group_name_H-M   'P 1'
#
loop_
_entity.id
_entity.type
_entity.pdbx_description
1 polymer ?
#
loop_
_entity_poly.entity_id
_entity_poly.type
_entity_poly.pdbx_seq_one_letter_code
_entity_poly.pdbx_strand_id
1 'polypeptide(L)'
;MDGIRKEVAEEGGSVLLLSGGDINTGVPESDLQDAEPDFRGMNLIGYDAMAVGNHEFDNPLSVLRQQEKWSKFPFLSANIYQKSTGERLFKPWAIFKRQDLKNCRTWFNH
;
A
#
# COMPACT_ATOMS: atom_id res chain seq x y z
N MET A 1 16.95 2.15 -6.84
CA MET A 1 15.58 1.74 -7.22
C MET A 1 15.14 2.39 -8.53
N ASP A 2 15.42 3.69 -8.73
CA ASP A 2 15.15 4.39 -10.01
C ASP A 2 15.85 3.77 -11.22
N GLY A 3 17.07 3.25 -11.05
CA GLY A 3 17.81 2.56 -12.12
C GLY A 3 17.08 1.33 -12.66
N ILE A 4 16.60 0.45 -11.78
CA ILE A 4 15.88 -0.79 -12.17
C ILE A 4 14.57 -0.46 -12.88
N ARG A 5 13.83 0.55 -12.40
CA ARG A 5 12.57 0.98 -13.05
C ARG A 5 12.83 1.56 -14.43
N LYS A 6 13.89 2.36 -14.57
CA LYS A 6 14.26 2.98 -15.83
C LYS A 6 14.77 1.95 -16.84
N GLU A 7 15.59 1.00 -16.39
CA GLU A 7 16.10 -0.10 -17.21
C GLU A 7 14.96 -1.02 -17.69
N VAL A 8 14.06 -1.43 -16.78
CA VAL A 8 12.87 -2.22 -17.17
C VAL A 8 11.95 -1.43 -18.12
N ALA A 9 11.79 -0.12 -17.93
CA ALA A 9 11.00 0.71 -18.84
C ALA A 9 11.68 0.87 -20.21
N GLU A 10 13.01 0.99 -20.25
CA GLU A 10 13.81 1.06 -21.49
C GLU A 10 13.77 -0.27 -22.25
N GLU A 11 13.64 -1.40 -21.57
CA GLU A 11 13.42 -2.73 -22.17
C GLU A 11 11.95 -3.00 -22.56
N GLY A 12 11.05 -2.03 -22.41
CA GLY A 12 9.62 -2.18 -22.73
C GLY A 12 8.81 -2.97 -21.69
N GLY A 13 9.39 -3.21 -20.51
CA GLY A 13 8.73 -3.82 -19.37
C GLY A 13 8.01 -2.81 -18.49
N SER A 14 7.20 -3.32 -17.56
CA SER A 14 6.52 -2.52 -16.54
C SER A 14 6.80 -3.10 -15.16
N VAL A 15 7.09 -2.24 -14.18
CA VAL A 15 7.30 -2.62 -12.79
C VAL A 15 6.06 -2.23 -11.98
N LEU A 16 5.56 -3.15 -11.16
CA LEU A 16 4.61 -2.86 -10.09
C LEU A 16 5.34 -3.00 -8.77
N LEU A 17 5.27 -1.96 -7.94
CA LEU A 17 5.81 -2.01 -6.59
C LEU A 17 4.67 -2.10 -5.58
N LEU A 18 4.64 -3.23 -4.88
CA LEU A 18 3.58 -3.59 -3.96
C LEU A 18 4.19 -3.81 -2.58
N SER A 19 3.52 -3.31 -1.55
CA SER A 19 3.86 -3.60 -0.15
C SER A 19 2.96 -4.70 0.41
N GLY A 20 3.53 -5.59 1.21
CA GLY A 20 2.82 -6.65 1.94
C GLY A 20 2.10 -6.20 3.21
N GLY A 21 2.26 -4.93 3.61
CA GLY A 21 1.72 -4.42 4.88
C GLY A 21 2.72 -4.52 6.03
N ASP A 22 2.22 -4.37 7.26
CA ASP A 22 2.99 -4.35 8.52
C ASP A 22 4.09 -3.27 8.53
N ILE A 23 3.71 -2.04 8.20
CA ILE A 23 4.56 -0.84 8.23
C ILE A 23 4.60 -0.21 9.63
N ASN A 24 3.50 -0.34 10.39
CA ASN A 24 3.31 0.37 11.67
C ASN A 24 4.10 -0.18 12.87
N THR A 25 4.78 -1.33 12.75
CA THR A 25 5.46 -1.96 13.88
C THR A 25 6.83 -2.45 13.47
N GLY A 26 7.89 -1.78 13.94
CA GLY A 26 9.26 -2.27 13.73
C GLY A 26 10.40 -1.28 13.99
N VAL A 27 10.13 0.03 14.00
CA VAL A 27 11.16 1.07 14.21
C VAL A 27 10.64 2.11 15.21
N PRO A 28 11.26 2.25 16.40
CA PRO A 28 10.79 3.16 17.46
C PRO A 28 10.58 4.61 16.99
N GLU A 29 11.44 5.10 16.08
CA GLU A 29 11.36 6.44 15.51
C GLU A 29 10.16 6.62 14.56
N SER A 30 9.69 5.54 13.94
CA SER A 30 8.49 5.47 13.09
C SER A 30 7.23 5.39 13.95
N ASP A 31 7.25 4.56 15.00
CA ASP A 31 6.15 4.42 15.96
C ASP A 31 5.83 5.76 16.65
N LEU A 32 6.87 6.55 16.98
CA LEU A 32 6.71 7.90 17.58
C LEU A 32 6.13 8.94 16.61
N GLN A 33 6.12 8.66 15.31
CA GLN A 33 5.67 9.55 14.25
C GLN A 33 4.50 8.96 13.43
N ASP A 34 3.79 7.98 13.99
CA ASP A 34 2.66 7.33 13.32
C ASP A 34 3.00 6.81 11.91
N ALA A 35 4.25 6.37 11.69
CA ALA A 35 4.80 5.97 10.40
C ALA A 35 4.71 7.00 9.26
N GLU A 36 4.53 8.30 9.56
CA GLU A 36 4.54 9.38 8.58
C GLU A 36 5.78 9.37 7.65
N PRO A 37 7.03 9.27 8.16
CA PRO A 37 8.20 9.28 7.29
C PRO A 37 8.24 8.08 6.34
N ASP A 38 7.75 6.92 6.76
CA ASP A 38 7.68 5.70 5.96
C ASP A 38 6.71 5.86 4.78
N PHE A 39 5.49 6.33 5.03
CA PHE A 39 4.51 6.58 3.97
C PHE A 39 4.98 7.66 2.98
N ARG A 40 5.66 8.71 3.47
CA ARG A 40 6.29 9.72 2.61
C ARG A 40 7.43 9.11 1.77
N GLY A 41 8.25 8.24 2.35
CA GLY A 41 9.30 7.50 1.66
C GLY A 41 8.71 6.60 0.56
N MET A 42 7.67 5.84 0.88
CA MET A 42 6.97 4.98 -0.09
C MET A 42 6.36 5.78 -1.24
N ASN A 43 5.87 6.99 -0.99
CA ASN A 43 5.41 7.89 -2.05
C ASN A 43 6.55 8.33 -2.98
N LEU A 44 7.73 8.61 -2.43
CA LEU A 44 8.91 9.01 -3.21
C LEU A 44 9.46 7.84 -4.04
N ILE A 45 9.48 6.64 -3.45
CA ILE A 45 9.83 5.41 -4.15
C ILE A 45 8.81 5.08 -5.24
N GLY A 46 7.55 5.50 -5.04
CA GLY A 46 6.45 5.32 -5.98
C GLY A 46 5.82 3.94 -5.89
N TYR A 47 5.41 3.52 -4.69
CA TYR A 47 4.58 2.34 -4.50
C TYR A 47 3.24 2.48 -5.23
N ASP A 48 2.77 1.39 -5.85
CA ASP A 48 1.51 1.36 -6.58
C ASP A 48 0.33 0.96 -5.67
N ALA A 49 0.56 0.08 -4.70
CA ALA A 49 -0.43 -0.37 -3.72
C ALA A 49 0.24 -0.96 -2.48
N MET A 50 -0.52 -1.01 -1.38
CA MET A 50 -0.10 -1.65 -0.14
C MET A 50 -1.23 -2.54 0.39
N ALA A 51 -0.89 -3.75 0.83
CA ALA A 51 -1.80 -4.58 1.61
C ALA A 51 -1.89 -4.04 3.05
N VAL A 52 -3.08 -4.08 3.64
CA VAL A 52 -3.24 -3.78 5.07
C VAL A 52 -2.96 -5.05 5.87
N GLY A 53 -1.89 -5.02 6.66
CA GLY A 53 -1.50 -6.08 7.60
C GLY A 53 -2.21 -5.96 8.95
N ASN A 54 -1.88 -6.86 9.86
CA ASN A 54 -2.48 -6.87 11.20
C ASN A 54 -1.91 -5.76 12.08
N HIS A 55 -0.64 -5.39 11.89
CA HIS A 55 0.02 -4.36 12.70
C HIS A 55 -0.47 -2.94 12.35
N GLU A 56 -1.10 -2.75 11.19
CA GLU A 56 -1.80 -1.50 10.87
C GLU A 56 -2.97 -1.19 11.84
N PHE A 57 -3.46 -2.20 12.58
CA PHE A 57 -4.52 -2.07 13.59
C PHE A 57 -4.03 -1.91 15.03
N ASP A 58 -2.72 -1.95 15.25
CA ASP A 58 -2.16 -1.68 16.58
C ASP A 58 -2.42 -0.22 16.99
N ASN A 59 -2.55 0.67 16.00
CA ASN A 59 -2.92 2.06 16.17
C ASN A 59 -4.44 2.30 15.98
N PRO A 60 -5.01 3.36 16.59
CA PRO A 60 -6.40 3.72 16.38
C PRO A 60 -6.73 3.93 14.89
N LEU A 61 -7.96 3.59 14.48
CA LEU A 61 -8.39 3.72 13.08
C LEU A 61 -8.21 5.14 12.52
N SER A 62 -8.25 6.18 13.36
CA SER A 62 -7.95 7.56 12.98
C SER A 62 -6.54 7.75 12.44
N VAL A 63 -5.55 7.06 13.03
CA VAL A 63 -4.15 7.04 12.58
C VAL A 63 -4.07 6.36 11.22
N LEU A 64 -4.68 5.19 11.07
CA LEU A 64 -4.71 4.48 9.79
C LEU A 64 -5.36 5.29 8.66
N ARG A 65 -6.43 6.04 8.97
CA ARG A 65 -7.04 6.99 8.02
C ARG A 65 -6.16 8.20 7.72
N GLN A 66 -5.31 8.61 8.66
CA GLN A 66 -4.34 9.67 8.45
C GLN A 66 -3.21 9.20 7.53
N GLN A 67 -2.72 7.97 7.72
CA GLN A 67 -1.74 7.31 6.87
C GLN A 67 -2.25 7.14 5.43
N GLU A 68 -3.53 6.77 5.27
CA GLU A 68 -4.19 6.71 3.96
C GLU A 68 -4.20 8.09 3.27
N LYS A 69 -4.38 9.19 4.01
CA LYS A 69 -4.31 10.56 3.45
C LYS A 69 -2.90 10.98 3.06
N TRP A 70 -1.89 10.54 3.80
CA TRP A 70 -0.49 10.82 3.46
C TRP A 70 -0.03 10.02 2.25
N SER A 71 -0.61 8.85 2.04
CA SER A 71 -0.25 7.94 0.95
C SER A 71 -0.87 8.37 -0.38
N LYS A 72 -0.09 8.25 -1.46
CA LYS A 72 -0.54 8.47 -2.84
C LYS A 72 -1.00 7.17 -3.52
N PHE A 73 -1.00 6.06 -2.78
CA PHE A 73 -1.38 4.73 -3.24
C PHE A 73 -2.49 4.14 -2.36
N PRO A 74 -3.36 3.28 -2.92
CA PRO A 74 -4.46 2.70 -2.18
C PRO A 74 -3.99 1.61 -1.21
N PHE A 75 -4.67 1.55 -0.07
CA PHE A 75 -4.57 0.46 0.91
C PHE A 75 -5.59 -0.61 0.53
N LEU A 76 -5.14 -1.86 0.48
CA LEU A 76 -5.91 -2.98 -0.05
C LEU A 76 -6.09 -4.07 1.00
N SER A 77 -7.33 -4.51 1.16
CA SER A 77 -7.66 -5.70 1.95
C SER A 77 -9.03 -6.24 1.56
N ALA A 78 -9.10 -7.57 1.38
CA ALA A 78 -10.33 -8.27 1.06
C ALA A 78 -11.08 -8.81 2.30
N ASN A 79 -10.43 -8.87 3.45
CA ASN A 79 -10.88 -9.56 4.66
C ASN A 79 -11.22 -8.64 5.84
N ILE A 80 -11.01 -7.32 5.72
CA ILE A 80 -11.33 -6.36 6.79
C ILE A 80 -12.73 -5.78 6.61
N TYR A 81 -13.59 -6.03 7.60
CA TYR A 81 -14.99 -5.56 7.63
C TYR A 81 -15.25 -4.67 8.85
N GLN A 82 -16.01 -3.61 8.64
CA GLN A 82 -16.50 -2.77 9.73
C GLN A 82 -17.65 -3.47 10.45
N LYS A 83 -17.47 -3.80 11.74
CA LYS A 83 -18.45 -4.59 12.52
C LYS A 83 -19.86 -3.98 12.58
N SER A 84 -19.97 -2.66 12.52
CA SER A 84 -21.26 -1.95 12.61
C SER A 84 -22.10 -1.99 11.33
N THR A 85 -21.45 -2.06 10.16
CA THR A 85 -22.12 -1.97 8.85
C THR A 85 -22.02 -3.28 8.06
N GLY A 86 -21.08 -4.16 8.40
CA GLY A 86 -20.77 -5.35 7.61
C GLY A 86 -20.08 -5.03 6.27
N GLU A 87 -19.71 -3.77 6.04
CA GLU A 87 -19.06 -3.33 4.81
C GLU A 87 -17.54 -3.43 4.91
N ARG A 88 -16.87 -3.56 3.75
CA ARG A 88 -15.41 -3.57 3.70
C ARG A 88 -14.84 -2.22 4.05
N LEU A 89 -13.82 -2.22 4.90
CA LEU A 89 -13.18 -0.98 5.35
C LEU A 89 -12.21 -0.39 4.30
N PHE A 90 -11.68 -1.27 3.45
CA PHE A 90 -10.71 -0.96 2.38
C PHE A 90 -11.14 -1.59 1.06
N LYS A 91 -10.51 -1.15 -0.04
CA LYS A 91 -10.75 -1.77 -1.35
C LYS A 91 -10.12 -3.17 -1.37
N PRO A 92 -10.82 -4.20 -1.87
CA PRO A 92 -10.31 -5.56 -1.90
C PRO A 92 -9.25 -5.81 -2.99
N TRP A 93 -9.18 -4.95 -4.02
CA TRP A 93 -8.20 -5.02 -5.09
C TRP A 93 -8.07 -3.66 -5.79
N ALA A 94 -6.95 -3.47 -6.49
CA ALA A 94 -6.76 -2.37 -7.44
C ALA A 94 -6.43 -2.95 -8.83
N ILE A 95 -6.76 -2.20 -9.88
CA ILE A 95 -6.45 -2.57 -11.26
C ILE A 95 -5.48 -1.51 -11.80
N PHE A 96 -4.30 -1.95 -12.18
CA PHE A 96 -3.28 -1.09 -12.78
C PHE A 96 -3.21 -1.38 -14.28
N LYS A 97 -3.33 -0.32 -15.09
CA LYS A 97 -3.08 -0.41 -16.54
C LYS A 97 -1.65 0.03 -16.80
N ARG A 98 -0.83 -0.85 -17.35
CA ARG A 98 0.53 -0.55 -17.81
C ARG A 98 0.67 -1.03 -19.25
N GLN A 99 1.41 -0.25 -20.04
CA GLN A 99 1.56 -0.42 -21.48
C GLN A 99 1.90 -1.90 -21.75
N ASP A 100 0.99 -2.56 -22.49
CA ASP A 100 1.09 -3.91 -23.04
C ASP A 100 0.75 -5.11 -22.13
N LEU A 101 0.56 -4.94 -20.82
CA LEU A 101 -0.05 -5.96 -19.95
C LEU A 101 -1.57 -5.75 -19.87
N LYS A 102 -2.33 -6.46 -20.71
CA LYS A 102 -3.79 -6.57 -20.61
C LYS A 102 -4.17 -7.12 -19.22
N ASN A 103 -4.67 -6.25 -18.35
CA ASN A 103 -5.38 -6.52 -17.09
C ASN A 103 -4.60 -7.35 -16.04
N CYS A 104 -3.62 -6.75 -15.37
CA CYS A 104 -3.10 -7.32 -14.13
C CYS A 104 -4.08 -6.99 -12.98
N ARG A 105 -4.81 -8.01 -12.50
CA ARG A 105 -5.66 -7.91 -11.30
C ARG A 105 -4.88 -8.51 -10.14
N THR A 106 -4.35 -7.67 -9.27
CA THR A 106 -3.63 -8.12 -8.09
C THR A 106 -4.61 -8.27 -6.94
N TRP A 107 -4.79 -9.51 -6.49
CA TRP A 107 -5.59 -9.86 -5.33
C TRP A 107 -4.68 -9.88 -4.11
N PHE A 108 -5.02 -9.08 -3.10
CA PHE A 108 -4.34 -9.12 -1.81
C PHE A 108 -5.19 -9.94 -0.83
N ASN A 109 -4.70 -11.12 -0.48
CA ASN A 109 -5.22 -11.97 0.59
C ASN A 109 -4.11 -12.13 1.64
N HIS A 110 -4.32 -11.57 2.83
CA HIS A 110 -3.71 -12.04 4.08
C HIS A 110 -4.84 -12.28 5.05
#